data_AF-A0A6A3EA21-F1
#
_entry.id   AF-A0A6A3EA21-F1
#
_cell.length_a   1.000
_cell.length_b   1.000
_cell.length_c   1.000
_cell.angle_alpha   90.00
_cell.angle_beta   90.00
_cell.angle_gamma   90.00
#
_symmetry.space_group_name_H-M   'P 1'
#
loop_
_entity.id
_entity.type
_entity.pdbx_description
1 polymer ?
#
loop_
_entity_poly.entity_id
_entity_poly.type
_entity_poly.pdbx_seq_one_letter_code
_entity_poly.pdbx_strand_id
1 'polypeptide(L)'
;MPPMLTVYAAIMFFVLYGYSAYNGNKGQFFGLVVYGGTADNADSCNPCSAEQIAYNHGVSKASGLGDLLFNIVGYVYSWMLPFLVRQFGARVVLSGAMLVQALLMAMAFCSNVGFDLFIVAVLSVAQGSAFALMVPTIVHVFGRSDVDIGMYVGALNSANCFGQLLNFAIGSAVVQTSLGYKLPVFLGGAMSFLGFLVSAFLFKQVGHGG
;
A
#
# COMPACT_ATOMS: atom_id res chain seq x y z
N MET A 1 -2.09 2.82 -24.53
CA MET A 1 -1.74 1.53 -23.90
C MET A 1 -2.82 0.51 -24.25
N PRO A 2 -2.47 -0.77 -24.46
CA PRO A 2 -3.44 -1.86 -24.56
C PRO A 2 -4.42 -1.84 -23.38
N PRO A 3 -5.70 -2.20 -23.57
CA PRO A 3 -6.72 -2.10 -22.51
C PRO A 3 -6.31 -2.77 -21.20
N MET A 4 -5.69 -3.95 -21.25
CA MET A 4 -5.21 -4.66 -20.05
C MET A 4 -4.11 -3.90 -19.31
N LEU A 5 -3.18 -3.26 -20.02
CA LEU A 5 -2.12 -2.46 -19.40
C LEU A 5 -2.65 -1.16 -18.84
N THR A 6 -3.70 -0.58 -19.42
CA THR A 6 -4.39 0.57 -18.83
C THR A 6 -5.07 0.20 -17.51
N VAL A 7 -5.73 -0.96 -17.45
CA VAL A 7 -6.31 -1.48 -16.19
C VAL A 7 -5.20 -1.72 -15.16
N TYR A 8 -4.09 -2.31 -15.57
CA TYR A 8 -2.95 -2.54 -14.68
C TYR A 8 -2.31 -1.23 -14.19
N ALA A 9 -2.20 -0.21 -15.04
CA ALA A 9 -1.74 1.12 -14.66
C ALA A 9 -2.65 1.75 -13.58
N ALA A 10 -3.98 1.60 -13.73
CA ALA A 10 -4.92 2.06 -12.71
C ALA A 10 -4.72 1.30 -11.39
N ILE A 11 -4.50 -0.01 -11.43
CA ILE A 11 -4.19 -0.81 -10.23
C ILE A 11 -2.91 -0.29 -9.55
N MET A 12 -1.82 -0.09 -10.31
CA MET A 12 -0.56 0.47 -9.80
C MET A 12 -0.78 1.81 -9.10
N PHE A 13 -1.57 2.69 -9.72
CA PHE A 13 -1.95 3.98 -9.16
C PHE A 13 -2.65 3.84 -7.80
N PHE A 14 -3.67 2.98 -7.70
CA PHE A 14 -4.42 2.76 -6.45
C PHE A 14 -3.54 2.15 -5.34
N VAL A 15 -2.73 1.13 -5.67
CA VAL A 15 -1.83 0.46 -4.72
C VAL A 15 -0.85 1.47 -4.13
N LEU A 16 -0.20 2.30 -4.96
CA LEU A 16 0.81 3.23 -4.46
C LEU A 16 0.24 4.49 -3.85
N TYR A 17 -0.94 4.94 -4.26
CA TYR A 17 -1.66 5.92 -3.47
C TYR A 17 -1.88 5.39 -2.04
N GLY A 18 -2.42 4.17 -1.91
CA GLY A 18 -2.71 3.57 -0.60
C GLY A 18 -1.46 3.35 0.25
N TYR A 19 -0.38 2.90 -0.38
CA TYR A 19 0.91 2.68 0.27
C TYR A 19 1.51 3.99 0.78
N SER A 20 1.51 5.04 -0.05
CA SER A 20 2.04 6.35 0.34
C SER A 20 1.18 7.01 1.41
N ALA A 21 -0.14 6.88 1.33
CA ALA A 21 -1.06 7.45 2.31
C ALA A 21 -0.78 6.92 3.73
N TYR A 22 -0.53 5.62 3.86
CA TYR A 22 -0.11 5.02 5.11
C TYR A 22 1.33 5.42 5.48
N ASN A 23 2.31 5.17 4.60
CA ASN A 23 3.72 5.36 4.96
C ASN A 23 4.10 6.81 5.26
N GLY A 24 3.47 7.78 4.59
CA GLY A 24 3.68 9.19 4.87
C GLY A 24 3.13 9.63 6.22
N ASN A 25 2.17 8.89 6.80
CA ASN A 25 1.47 9.27 8.03
C ASN A 25 1.68 8.30 9.20
N LYS A 26 2.33 7.15 9.00
CA LYS A 26 2.40 6.06 9.99
C LYS A 26 2.96 6.49 11.35
N GLY A 27 4.00 7.31 11.37
CA GLY A 27 4.61 7.76 12.63
C GLY A 27 3.63 8.59 13.45
N GLN A 28 2.99 9.55 12.79
CA GLN A 28 1.97 10.42 13.39
C GLN A 28 0.72 9.64 13.80
N PHE A 29 0.29 8.69 12.98
CA PHE A 29 -0.84 7.81 13.30
C PHE A 29 -0.56 6.99 14.57
N PHE A 30 0.57 6.29 14.65
CA PHE A 30 0.89 5.52 15.86
C PHE A 30 1.11 6.42 17.07
N GLY A 31 1.83 7.54 16.92
CA GLY A 31 2.12 8.44 18.02
C GLY A 31 0.87 9.12 18.61
N LEU A 32 0.01 9.66 17.75
CA LEU A 32 -1.16 10.46 18.17
C LEU A 32 -2.44 9.63 18.32
N VAL A 33 -2.69 8.68 17.43
CA VAL A 33 -3.96 7.93 17.40
C VAL A 33 -3.90 6.63 18.20
N VAL A 34 -2.82 5.86 18.05
CA VAL A 34 -2.70 4.55 18.71
C VAL A 34 -2.25 4.71 20.16
N TYR A 35 -1.24 5.53 20.39
CA TYR A 35 -0.66 5.74 21.73
C TYR A 35 -1.17 7.00 22.46
N GLY A 36 -1.98 7.85 21.80
CA GLY A 36 -2.58 9.02 22.44
C GLY A 36 -1.58 10.06 22.95
N GLY A 37 -0.39 10.12 22.37
CA GLY A 37 0.65 11.07 22.75
C GLY A 37 0.48 12.46 22.13
N THR A 38 1.45 13.34 22.37
CA THR A 38 1.54 14.66 21.73
C THR A 38 2.82 14.78 20.91
N ALA A 39 2.71 15.40 19.73
CA ALA A 39 3.86 15.72 18.89
C ALA A 39 4.58 17.00 19.34
N ASP A 40 3.97 17.82 20.21
CA ASP A 40 4.48 19.13 20.60
C ASP A 40 5.84 19.02 21.30
N ASN A 41 6.90 19.49 20.66
CA ASN A 41 8.30 19.43 21.13
C ASN A 41 8.78 18.01 21.52
N ALA A 42 8.13 16.95 21.00
CA ALA A 42 8.48 15.58 21.35
C ALA A 42 9.86 15.15 20.82
N ASP A 43 10.39 15.85 19.80
CA ASP A 43 11.69 15.63 19.19
C ASP A 43 12.86 16.27 19.94
N SER A 44 12.58 17.31 20.74
CA SER A 44 13.57 18.18 21.38
C SER A 44 13.41 18.25 22.91
N CYS A 45 12.47 17.49 23.47
CA CYS A 45 12.18 17.51 24.89
C CYS A 45 13.34 16.99 25.75
N ASN A 46 13.62 17.72 26.84
CA ASN A 46 14.54 17.28 27.89
C ASN A 46 14.27 18.05 29.21
N PRO A 47 13.62 17.45 30.23
CA PRO A 47 13.00 16.13 30.23
C PRO A 47 11.68 16.08 29.45
N CYS A 48 11.31 14.92 28.93
CA CYS A 48 10.07 14.72 28.19
C CYS A 48 8.87 14.45 29.10
N SER A 49 7.70 14.97 28.71
CA SER A 49 6.42 14.62 29.35
C SER A 49 6.00 13.18 29.01
N ALA A 50 5.10 12.61 29.81
CA ALA A 50 4.56 11.27 29.54
C ALA A 50 3.88 11.17 28.16
N GLU A 51 3.23 12.25 27.72
CA GLU A 51 2.55 12.34 26.42
C GLU A 51 3.55 12.36 25.25
N GLN A 52 4.68 13.07 25.41
CA GLN A 52 5.76 13.10 24.42
C GLN A 52 6.46 11.72 24.32
N ILE A 53 6.63 11.04 25.46
CA ILE A 53 7.19 9.68 25.49
C ILE A 53 6.24 8.69 24.78
N ALA A 54 4.93 8.78 25.02
CA ALA A 54 3.94 7.95 24.36
C ALA A 54 3.96 8.15 22.83
N TYR A 55 4.07 9.41 22.37
CA TYR A 55 4.22 9.73 20.96
C TYR A 55 5.51 9.11 20.36
N ASN A 56 6.66 9.33 20.99
CA ASN A 56 7.95 8.79 20.53
C ASN A 56 7.95 7.25 20.52
N HIS A 57 7.31 6.63 21.50
CA HIS A 57 7.13 5.18 21.53
C HIS A 57 6.28 4.69 20.36
N GLY A 58 5.18 5.37 20.04
CA GLY A 58 4.36 5.08 18.86
C GLY A 58 5.15 5.19 17.55
N VAL A 59 5.89 6.29 17.36
CA VAL A 59 6.75 6.49 16.18
C VAL A 59 7.81 5.39 16.06
N SER A 60 8.46 5.03 17.17
CA SER A 60 9.46 3.94 17.21
C SER A 60 8.86 2.59 16.84
N LYS A 61 7.63 2.30 17.30
CA LYS A 61 6.94 1.05 16.92
C LYS A 61 6.58 1.02 15.44
N ALA A 62 6.09 2.12 14.88
CA ALA A 62 5.74 2.21 13.47
C ALA A 62 6.95 2.06 12.53
N SER A 63 7.98 2.89 12.75
CA SER A 63 9.16 2.94 11.86
C SER A 63 10.25 1.92 12.21
N GLY A 64 10.17 1.27 13.38
CA GLY A 64 11.09 0.20 13.77
C GLY A 64 10.48 -1.18 13.53
N LEU A 65 9.58 -1.59 14.42
CA LEU A 65 8.99 -2.93 14.38
C LEU A 65 8.06 -3.12 13.17
N GLY A 66 7.22 -2.12 12.88
CA GLY A 66 6.31 -2.15 11.74
C GLY A 66 7.06 -2.35 10.41
N ASP A 67 8.11 -1.57 10.20
CA ASP A 67 8.94 -1.68 8.98
C ASP A 67 9.71 -3.00 8.91
N LEU A 68 10.22 -3.51 10.03
CA LEU A 68 10.85 -4.83 10.07
C LEU A 68 9.87 -5.93 9.65
N LEU A 69 8.67 -5.94 10.22
CA LEU A 69 7.64 -6.92 9.89
C LEU A 69 7.16 -6.81 8.44
N PHE A 70 6.95 -5.58 7.96
CA PHE A 70 6.61 -5.29 6.57
C PHE A 70 7.63 -5.92 5.61
N ASN A 71 8.91 -5.73 5.87
CA ASN A 71 9.99 -6.25 5.03
C ASN A 71 10.11 -7.77 5.10
N ILE A 72 10.00 -8.38 6.29
CA ILE A 72 10.04 -9.85 6.44
C ILE A 72 8.89 -10.50 5.67
N VAL A 73 7.66 -10.01 5.85
CA VAL A 73 6.49 -10.54 5.13
C VAL A 73 6.63 -10.32 3.64
N GLY A 74 7.09 -9.14 3.20
CA GLY A 74 7.31 -8.85 1.79
C GLY A 74 8.33 -9.79 1.13
N TYR A 75 9.42 -10.08 1.84
CA TYR A 75 10.44 -11.02 1.38
C TYR A 75 9.89 -12.44 1.26
N VAL A 76 9.28 -12.97 2.32
CA VAL A 76 8.66 -14.31 2.30
C VAL A 76 7.59 -14.40 1.21
N TYR A 77 6.77 -13.36 1.06
CA TYR A 77 5.74 -13.28 0.03
C TYR A 77 6.32 -13.31 -1.39
N SER A 78 7.41 -12.61 -1.65
CA SER A 78 8.05 -12.58 -2.98
C SER A 78 8.50 -13.97 -3.45
N TRP A 79 8.88 -14.86 -2.53
CA TRP A 79 9.25 -16.24 -2.83
C TRP A 79 8.03 -17.11 -3.12
N MET A 80 6.92 -16.84 -2.45
CA MET A 80 5.65 -17.58 -2.63
C MET A 80 4.86 -17.10 -3.85
N LEU A 81 5.08 -15.85 -4.30
CA LEU A 81 4.30 -15.21 -5.35
C LEU A 81 4.24 -16.03 -6.66
N PRO A 82 5.34 -16.58 -7.21
CA PRO A 82 5.28 -17.39 -8.43
C PRO A 82 4.36 -18.61 -8.28
N PHE A 83 4.38 -19.26 -7.10
CA PHE A 83 3.51 -20.39 -6.80
C PHE A 83 2.04 -19.97 -6.72
N LEU A 84 1.75 -18.87 -6.00
CA LEU A 84 0.39 -18.33 -5.88
C LEU A 84 -0.19 -17.96 -7.24
N VAL A 85 0.59 -17.29 -8.09
CA VAL A 85 0.16 -16.87 -9.43
C VAL A 85 -0.07 -18.07 -10.34
N ARG A 86 0.73 -19.12 -10.22
CA ARG A 86 0.55 -20.36 -11.00
C ARG A 86 -0.72 -21.11 -10.59
N GLN A 87 -1.07 -21.13 -9.30
CA GLN A 87 -2.23 -21.88 -8.80
C GLN A 87 -3.55 -21.10 -8.95
N PHE A 88 -3.54 -19.81 -8.61
CA PHE A 88 -4.76 -19.00 -8.51
C PHE A 88 -4.91 -17.97 -9.64
N GLY A 89 -3.85 -17.73 -10.41
CA GLY A 89 -3.82 -16.69 -11.45
C GLY A 89 -3.49 -15.30 -10.89
N ALA A 90 -2.93 -14.44 -11.75
CA ALA A 90 -2.47 -13.11 -11.38
C ALA A 90 -3.63 -12.21 -10.91
N ARG A 91 -4.83 -12.38 -11.47
CA ARG A 91 -6.02 -11.60 -11.09
C ARG A 91 -6.40 -11.82 -9.63
N VAL A 92 -6.55 -13.08 -9.22
CA VAL A 92 -6.99 -13.43 -7.86
C VAL A 92 -5.93 -13.02 -6.85
N VAL A 93 -4.66 -13.26 -7.16
CA VAL A 93 -3.54 -12.88 -6.28
C VAL A 93 -3.49 -11.36 -6.10
N LEU A 94 -3.57 -10.58 -7.18
CA LEU A 94 -3.53 -9.13 -7.12
C LEU A 94 -4.77 -8.56 -6.41
N SER A 95 -5.96 -9.07 -6.72
CA SER A 95 -7.20 -8.66 -6.03
C SER A 95 -7.14 -8.96 -4.53
N GLY A 96 -6.71 -10.17 -4.14
CA GLY A 96 -6.56 -10.55 -2.74
C GLY A 96 -5.55 -9.67 -2.01
N ALA A 97 -4.43 -9.35 -2.66
CA ALA A 97 -3.41 -8.45 -2.11
C ALA A 97 -3.96 -7.04 -1.85
N MET A 98 -4.74 -6.50 -2.77
CA MET A 98 -5.38 -5.19 -2.60
C MET A 98 -6.47 -5.19 -1.52
N LEU A 99 -7.20 -6.29 -1.38
CA LEU A 99 -8.17 -6.46 -0.31
C LEU A 99 -7.48 -6.48 1.07
N VAL A 100 -6.31 -7.11 1.16
CA VAL A 100 -5.47 -7.06 2.36
C VAL A 100 -5.04 -5.62 2.67
N GLN A 101 -4.61 -4.85 1.66
CA GLN A 101 -4.27 -3.43 1.84
C GLN A 101 -5.49 -2.56 2.20
N ALA A 102 -6.70 -2.94 1.76
CA ALA A 102 -7.95 -2.28 2.12
C ALA A 102 -8.27 -2.37 3.63
N LEU A 103 -7.65 -3.30 4.36
CA LEU A 103 -7.75 -3.39 5.83
C LEU A 103 -7.24 -2.12 6.54
N LEU A 104 -6.47 -1.26 5.87
CA LEU A 104 -6.14 0.08 6.35
C LEU A 104 -7.39 0.90 6.75
N MET A 105 -8.54 0.68 6.10
CA MET A 105 -9.80 1.34 6.50
C MET A 105 -10.20 0.97 7.92
N ALA A 106 -10.03 -0.31 8.30
CA ALA A 106 -10.33 -0.79 9.65
C ALA A 106 -9.26 -0.32 10.64
N MET A 107 -7.98 -0.36 10.24
CA MET A 107 -6.86 0.14 11.03
C MET A 107 -7.06 1.60 11.45
N ALA A 108 -7.56 2.46 10.56
CA ALA A 108 -7.75 3.89 10.84
C ALA A 108 -8.62 4.20 12.08
N PHE A 109 -9.48 3.25 12.49
CA PHE A 109 -10.35 3.38 13.65
C PHE A 109 -10.01 2.39 14.77
N CYS A 110 -8.98 1.56 14.60
CA CYS A 110 -8.48 0.68 15.64
C CYS A 110 -7.35 1.37 16.42
N SER A 111 -7.27 1.08 17.72
CA SER A 111 -6.14 1.50 18.57
C SER A 111 -5.41 0.28 19.14
N ASN A 112 -5.67 -0.92 18.61
CA ASN A 112 -5.01 -2.13 19.06
C ASN A 112 -3.69 -2.30 18.31
N VAL A 113 -2.59 -2.05 19.02
CA VAL A 113 -1.22 -2.12 18.49
C VAL A 113 -0.92 -3.45 17.78
N GLY A 114 -1.42 -4.57 18.31
CA GLY A 114 -1.19 -5.89 17.71
C GLY A 114 -1.90 -6.05 16.36
N PHE A 115 -3.15 -5.60 16.28
CA PHE A 115 -3.92 -5.58 15.03
C PHE A 115 -3.31 -4.63 14.01
N ASP A 116 -2.91 -3.44 14.44
CA ASP A 116 -2.29 -2.43 13.59
C ASP A 116 -0.97 -2.95 13.02
N LEU A 117 -0.08 -3.52 13.85
CA LEU A 117 1.18 -4.11 13.38
C LEU A 117 0.96 -5.30 12.45
N PHE A 118 -0.08 -6.11 12.67
CA PHE A 118 -0.44 -7.19 11.75
C PHE A 118 -0.81 -6.65 10.36
N ILE A 119 -1.66 -5.63 10.28
CA ILE A 119 -2.04 -4.98 9.01
C ILE A 119 -0.82 -4.39 8.31
N VAL A 120 0.05 -3.72 9.06
CA VAL A 120 1.29 -3.15 8.53
C VAL A 120 2.19 -4.23 7.94
N ALA A 121 2.33 -5.37 8.63
CA ALA A 121 3.15 -6.48 8.15
C ALA A 121 2.65 -7.00 6.79
N VAL A 122 1.34 -7.19 6.64
CA VAL A 122 0.74 -7.74 5.41
C VAL A 122 0.58 -6.71 4.29
N LEU A 123 0.79 -5.42 4.56
CA LEU A 123 0.67 -4.35 3.58
C LEU A 123 1.64 -4.49 2.39
N SER A 124 2.79 -5.12 2.63
CA SER A 124 3.83 -5.38 1.63
C SER A 124 3.35 -6.29 0.50
N VAL A 125 2.33 -7.10 0.74
CA VAL A 125 1.77 -8.06 -0.22
C VAL A 125 1.20 -7.35 -1.46
N ALA A 126 0.47 -6.24 -1.27
CA ALA A 126 -0.10 -5.47 -2.38
C ALA A 126 0.96 -4.80 -3.24
N GLN A 127 1.92 -4.11 -2.59
CA GLN A 127 3.03 -3.47 -3.29
C GLN A 127 3.90 -4.52 -4.00
N GLY A 128 4.26 -5.61 -3.31
CA GLY A 128 5.06 -6.69 -3.86
C GLY A 128 4.39 -7.35 -5.07
N SER A 129 3.09 -7.62 -5.00
CA SER A 129 2.31 -8.15 -6.14
C SER A 129 2.31 -7.19 -7.33
N ALA A 130 2.07 -5.91 -7.08
CA ALA A 130 1.98 -4.89 -8.12
C ALA A 130 3.31 -4.65 -8.84
N PHE A 131 4.45 -4.69 -8.15
CA PHE A 131 5.74 -4.57 -8.84
C PHE A 131 6.17 -5.86 -9.53
N ALA A 132 6.02 -7.00 -8.86
CA ALA A 132 6.50 -8.27 -9.40
C ALA A 132 5.70 -8.74 -10.62
N LEU A 133 4.40 -8.42 -10.70
CA LEU A 133 3.54 -8.78 -11.83
C LEU A 133 3.63 -7.79 -13.01
N MET A 134 4.38 -6.70 -12.89
CA MET A 134 4.46 -5.65 -13.91
C MET A 134 5.01 -6.17 -15.24
N VAL A 135 6.22 -6.76 -15.21
CA VAL A 135 6.86 -7.31 -16.42
C VAL A 135 6.10 -8.53 -16.96
N PRO A 136 5.70 -9.52 -16.14
CA PRO A 136 4.88 -10.63 -16.61
C PRO A 136 3.58 -10.21 -17.29
N THR A 137 2.91 -9.16 -16.80
CA THR A 137 1.67 -8.65 -17.40
C THR A 137 1.93 -8.03 -18.77
N ILE A 138 3.02 -7.28 -18.94
CA ILE A 138 3.43 -6.72 -20.24
C ILE A 138 3.71 -7.85 -21.24
N VAL A 139 4.51 -8.84 -20.83
CA VAL A 139 4.85 -9.99 -21.66
C VAL A 139 3.60 -10.81 -22.03
N HIS A 140 2.64 -10.95 -21.11
CA HIS A 140 1.38 -11.64 -21.38
C HIS A 140 0.52 -10.92 -22.43
N VAL A 141 0.50 -9.58 -22.42
CA VAL A 141 -0.30 -8.78 -23.36
C VAL A 141 0.30 -8.77 -24.77
N PHE A 142 1.63 -8.71 -24.89
CA PHE A 142 2.32 -8.60 -26.19
C PHE A 142 2.84 -9.94 -26.74
N GLY A 143 2.92 -10.99 -25.93
CA GLY A 143 3.53 -12.27 -26.33
C GLY A 143 5.06 -12.16 -26.51
N ARG A 144 5.64 -13.05 -27.33
CA ARG A 144 7.09 -13.05 -27.66
C ARG A 144 7.48 -12.03 -28.76
N SER A 145 6.73 -10.95 -28.90
CA SER A 145 7.02 -9.94 -29.93
C SER A 145 8.17 -9.02 -29.50
N ASP A 146 8.92 -8.48 -30.48
CA ASP A 146 10.01 -7.50 -30.30
C ASP A 146 9.49 -6.11 -29.88
N VAL A 147 8.66 -6.07 -28.84
CA VAL A 147 8.12 -4.82 -28.27
C VAL A 147 9.07 -4.30 -27.20
N ASP A 148 9.30 -2.99 -27.18
CA ASP A 148 10.07 -2.32 -26.12
C ASP A 148 9.35 -2.42 -24.77
N ILE A 149 9.58 -3.53 -24.05
CA ILE A 149 9.06 -3.79 -22.70
C ILE A 149 9.38 -2.60 -21.78
N GLY A 150 10.57 -2.01 -21.93
CA GLY A 150 11.02 -0.86 -21.15
C GLY A 150 10.10 0.36 -21.25
N MET A 151 9.51 0.63 -22.42
CA MET A 151 8.56 1.75 -22.60
C MET A 151 7.29 1.54 -21.76
N TYR A 152 6.74 0.32 -21.76
CA TYR A 152 5.54 0.00 -20.98
C TYR A 152 5.81 -0.06 -19.48
N VAL A 153 6.97 -0.59 -19.07
CA VAL A 153 7.44 -0.51 -17.68
C VAL A 153 7.53 0.95 -17.24
N GLY A 154 8.12 1.82 -18.06
CA GLY A 154 8.21 3.25 -17.80
C GLY A 154 6.83 3.89 -17.60
N ALA A 155 5.88 3.62 -18.50
CA ALA A 155 4.52 4.15 -18.40
C ALA A 155 3.75 3.62 -17.18
N LEU A 156 3.89 2.33 -16.83
CA LEU A 156 3.31 1.77 -15.60
C LEU A 156 3.93 2.39 -14.34
N ASN A 157 5.23 2.63 -14.36
CA ASN A 157 5.91 3.30 -13.25
C ASN A 157 5.49 4.78 -13.13
N SER A 158 5.19 5.46 -14.23
CA SER A 158 4.61 6.81 -14.19
C SER A 158 3.24 6.82 -13.50
N ALA A 159 2.39 5.83 -13.76
CA ALA A 159 1.10 5.70 -13.05
C ALA A 159 1.29 5.48 -11.54
N ASN A 160 2.28 4.69 -11.16
CA ASN A 160 2.72 4.53 -9.78
C ASN A 160 3.12 5.90 -9.18
N CYS A 161 4.10 6.59 -9.77
CA CYS A 161 4.58 7.88 -9.28
C CYS A 161 3.44 8.90 -9.19
N PHE A 162 2.48 8.87 -10.10
CA PHE A 162 1.31 9.73 -10.06
C PHE A 162 0.42 9.46 -8.84
N GLY A 163 0.25 8.20 -8.44
CA GLY A 163 -0.48 7.84 -7.22
C GLY A 163 0.18 8.41 -5.96
N GLN A 164 1.51 8.34 -5.89
CA GLN A 164 2.28 8.92 -4.78
C GLN A 164 2.21 10.45 -4.78
N LEU A 165 2.39 11.06 -5.95
CA LEU A 165 2.32 12.51 -6.12
C LEU A 165 0.96 13.06 -5.70
N LEU A 166 -0.13 12.42 -6.14
CA LEU A 166 -1.48 12.82 -5.75
C LEU A 166 -1.64 12.74 -4.23
N ASN A 167 -1.18 11.65 -3.61
CA ASN A 167 -1.25 11.51 -2.16
C ASN A 167 -0.51 12.64 -1.43
N PHE A 168 0.71 12.98 -1.86
CA PHE A 168 1.46 14.09 -1.26
C PHE A 168 0.79 15.45 -1.51
N ALA A 169 0.24 15.67 -2.71
CA ALA A 169 -0.41 16.93 -3.07
C ALA A 169 -1.63 17.24 -2.19
N ILE A 170 -2.42 16.21 -1.82
CA ILE A 170 -3.62 16.39 -0.98
C ILE A 170 -3.37 16.09 0.50
N GLY A 171 -2.25 15.46 0.86
CA GLY A 171 -2.00 14.94 2.19
C GLY A 171 -2.05 15.99 3.30
N SER A 172 -1.51 17.19 3.06
CA SER A 172 -1.54 18.29 4.04
C SER A 172 -2.96 18.80 4.31
N ALA A 173 -3.80 18.90 3.29
CA ALA A 173 -5.19 19.31 3.44
C ALA A 173 -6.02 18.24 4.17
N VAL A 174 -5.76 16.96 3.88
CA VAL A 174 -6.46 15.82 4.49
C VAL A 174 -6.21 15.75 5.99
N VAL A 175 -4.97 15.99 6.45
CA VAL A 175 -4.59 15.92 7.88
C VAL A 175 -5.19 17.08 8.69
N GLN A 176 -5.48 18.23 8.07
CA GLN A 176 -6.07 19.39 8.77
C GLN A 176 -7.56 19.20 9.11
N THR A 177 -8.18 18.11 8.67
CA THR A 177 -9.58 17.80 8.99
C THR A 177 -9.75 17.32 10.44
N SER A 178 -10.99 17.27 10.92
CA SER A 178 -11.32 16.79 12.28
C SER A 178 -10.92 15.34 12.55
N LEU A 179 -10.69 14.53 11.52
CA LEU A 179 -10.23 13.16 11.63
C LEU A 179 -8.70 13.04 11.74
N GLY A 180 -7.95 14.14 11.53
CA GLY A 180 -6.50 14.18 11.66
C GLY A 180 -5.80 13.09 10.85
N TYR A 181 -4.84 12.42 11.48
CA TYR A 181 -4.06 11.34 10.86
C TYR A 181 -4.83 10.02 10.64
N LYS A 182 -6.09 9.90 11.10
CA LYS A 182 -6.95 8.76 10.73
C LYS A 182 -7.38 8.83 9.28
N LEU A 183 -7.64 10.04 8.77
CA LEU A 183 -8.21 10.23 7.44
C LEU A 183 -7.27 9.81 6.30
N PRO A 184 -5.96 10.15 6.29
CA PRO A 184 -5.05 9.66 5.28
C PRO A 184 -4.96 8.13 5.26
N VAL A 185 -4.91 7.48 6.43
CA VAL A 185 -4.86 6.01 6.54
C VAL A 185 -6.14 5.38 5.98
N PHE A 186 -7.30 5.93 6.35
CA PHE A 186 -8.59 5.49 5.82
C PHE A 186 -8.69 5.67 4.30
N LEU A 187 -8.31 6.83 3.77
CA LEU A 187 -8.29 7.09 2.33
C LEU A 187 -7.33 6.15 1.59
N GLY A 188 -6.21 5.80 2.21
CA GLY A 188 -5.29 4.81 1.66
C GLY A 188 -5.95 3.43 1.51
N GLY A 189 -6.71 3.01 2.52
CA GLY A 189 -7.52 1.79 2.46
C GLY A 189 -8.66 1.87 1.45
N ALA A 190 -9.37 3.00 1.38
CA ALA A 190 -10.47 3.20 0.42
C ALA A 190 -9.99 3.15 -1.03
N MET A 191 -8.85 3.78 -1.33
CA MET A 191 -8.23 3.72 -2.64
C MET A 191 -7.74 2.31 -2.99
N SER A 192 -7.22 1.57 -2.00
CA SER A 192 -6.87 0.16 -2.17
C SER A 192 -8.10 -0.71 -2.44
N PHE A 193 -9.23 -0.42 -1.79
CA PHE A 193 -10.51 -1.07 -2.05
C PHE A 193 -11.06 -0.78 -3.46
N LEU A 194 -11.00 0.48 -3.91
CA LEU A 194 -11.35 0.83 -5.30
C LEU A 194 -10.48 0.08 -6.30
N GLY A 195 -9.18 0.00 -6.04
CA GLY A 195 -8.28 -0.77 -6.87
C GLY A 195 -8.55 -2.29 -6.80
N PHE A 196 -9.00 -2.83 -5.66
CA PHE A 196 -9.52 -4.18 -5.56
C PHE A 196 -10.72 -4.37 -6.50
N LEU A 197 -11.68 -3.45 -6.52
CA LEU A 197 -12.82 -3.54 -7.46
C LEU A 197 -12.34 -3.49 -8.91
N VAL A 198 -11.38 -2.62 -9.24
CA VAL A 198 -10.78 -2.55 -10.59
C VAL A 198 -10.10 -3.86 -10.97
N SER A 199 -9.28 -4.43 -10.07
CA SER A 199 -8.62 -5.72 -10.29
C SER A 199 -9.63 -6.86 -10.40
N ALA A 200 -10.59 -6.91 -9.48
CA ALA A 200 -11.57 -7.98 -9.39
C ALA A 200 -12.51 -7.98 -10.59
N PHE A 201 -12.90 -6.84 -11.16
CA PHE A 201 -13.89 -6.78 -12.24
C PHE A 201 -13.30 -6.51 -13.63
N LEU A 202 -12.25 -5.69 -13.74
CA LEU A 202 -11.73 -5.21 -15.03
C LEU A 202 -10.45 -5.92 -15.47
N PHE A 203 -9.68 -6.48 -14.53
CA PHE A 203 -8.47 -7.22 -14.87
C PHE A 203 -8.82 -8.66 -15.30
N LYS A 204 -9.38 -8.79 -16.51
CA LYS A 204 -9.63 -10.11 -17.12
C LYS A 204 -8.31 -10.65 -17.65
N GLN A 205 -7.87 -11.80 -17.14
CA GLN A 205 -6.91 -12.63 -17.87
C GLN A 205 -7.67 -13.27 -19.04
N VAL A 206 -7.12 -13.22 -20.26
CA VAL A 206 -7.64 -14.07 -21.34
C VAL A 206 -7.44 -15.52 -20.86
N GLY A 207 -8.54 -16.26 -20.72
CA GLY A 207 -8.56 -17.49 -19.93
C GLY A 207 -7.71 -18.62 -20.49
N HIS A 208 -7.35 -19.57 -19.61
CA HIS A 208 -7.32 -20.97 -20.05
C HIS A 208 -8.77 -21.47 -19.99
N GLY A 209 -9.50 -21.27 -21.08
CA GLY A 209 -10.65 -22.12 -21.36
C GLY A 209 -10.11 -23.52 -21.62
N GLY A 210 -10.45 -24.44 -20.72
CA GLY A 210 -10.59 -25.86 -21.06
C GLY A 210 -12.02 -26.11 -21.47
#